data_AF-A0A7Y8FKJ6-F1
#
_entry.id   AF-A0A7Y8FKJ6-F1
#
_cell.length_a   1.000
_cell.length_b   1.000
_cell.length_c   1.000
_cell.angle_alpha   90.00
_cell.angle_beta   90.00
_cell.angle_gamma   90.00
#
_symmetry.space_group_name_H-M   'P 1'
#
loop_
_entity.id
_entity.type
_entity.pdbx_description
1 polymer ?
#
loop_
_entity_poly.entity_id
_entity_poly.type
_entity_poly.pdbx_seq_one_letter_code
_entity_poly.pdbx_strand_id
1 'polypeptide(L)'
;VICWALVVSLPVVAPLSVMLAPATLTGISLPAWLSLGYVSLFSMLIGFVFWYRGLAQGGIAAVGQLQLLQPFFGLALAAGLLHEQVSLGMVLVTVAVIGCVAGAKQFAR
;
A
#
# COMPACT_ATOMS: atom_id res chain seq x y z
N VAL A 1 -9.36 6.47 11.63
CA VAL A 1 -9.19 5.02 11.90
C VAL A 1 -7.72 4.63 11.97
N ILE A 2 -6.89 4.98 10.98
CA ILE A 2 -5.47 4.60 10.94
C ILE A 2 -4.68 4.93 12.23
N CYS A 3 -4.85 6.12 12.82
CA CYS A 3 -4.14 6.50 14.04
C CYS A 3 -4.49 5.61 15.24
N TRP A 4 -5.74 5.15 15.34
CA TRP A 4 -6.14 4.21 16.37
C TRP A 4 -5.55 2.81 16.14
N ALA A 5 -5.48 2.35 14.89
CA ALA A 5 -4.78 1.11 14.55
C ALA A 5 -3.29 1.17 14.95
N LEU A 6 -2.64 2.32 14.72
CA LEU A 6 -1.26 2.54 15.16
C LEU A 6 -1.12 2.45 16.68
N VAL A 7 -1.97 3.14 17.44
CA VAL A 7 -1.97 3.09 18.92
C VAL A 7 -2.14 1.66 19.44
N VAL A 8 -3.08 0.90 18.87
CA VAL A 8 -3.31 -0.50 19.26
C VAL A 8 -2.14 -1.41 18.89
N SER A 9 -1.49 -1.17 17.76
CA SER A 9 -0.33 -1.97 17.32
C SER A 9 0.98 -1.62 18.06
N LEU A 10 1.11 -0.38 18.53
CA LEU A 10 2.30 0.15 19.21
C LEU A 10 2.85 -0.76 20.33
N PRO A 11 2.04 -1.26 21.29
CA PRO A 11 2.55 -2.10 22.39
C PRO A 11 3.21 -3.39 21.93
N VAL A 12 2.90 -3.88 20.71
CA VAL A 12 3.51 -5.09 20.15
C VAL A 12 4.67 -4.73 19.23
N VAL A 13 4.47 -3.76 18.34
CA VAL A 13 5.45 -3.42 17.30
C VAL A 13 6.67 -2.70 17.89
N ALA A 14 6.50 -1.86 18.92
CA ALA A 14 7.63 -1.14 19.51
C ALA A 14 8.64 -2.09 20.20
N PRO A 15 8.24 -3.04 21.07
CA PRO A 15 9.17 -4.04 21.61
C PRO A 15 9.85 -4.87 20.53
N LEU A 16 9.10 -5.35 19.53
CA LEU A 16 9.66 -6.12 18.42
C LEU A 16 10.69 -5.32 17.62
N SER A 17 10.44 -4.02 17.41
CA SER A 17 11.38 -3.14 16.71
C SER A 17 12.70 -2.98 17.46
N VAL A 18 12.66 -2.97 18.80
CA VAL A 18 13.86 -2.95 19.65
C VAL A 18 14.56 -4.31 19.67
N MET A 19 13.79 -5.41 19.79
CA MET A 19 14.34 -6.77 19.82
C MET A 19 15.02 -7.16 18.49
N LEU A 20 14.50 -6.67 17.37
CA LEU A 20 15.02 -6.92 16.03
C LEU A 20 15.93 -5.81 15.52
N ALA A 21 16.23 -4.80 16.37
CA ALA A 21 17.12 -3.71 15.99
C ALA A 21 18.53 -4.26 15.69
N PRO A 22 19.22 -3.73 14.68
CA PRO A 22 20.61 -4.09 14.43
C PRO A 22 21.50 -3.61 15.59
N ALA A 23 22.59 -4.34 15.85
CA ALA A 23 23.54 -4.01 16.91
C ALA A 23 24.17 -2.61 16.75
N THR A 24 24.21 -2.08 15.51
CA THR A 24 24.65 -0.72 15.22
C THR A 24 23.68 -0.05 14.24
N LEU A 25 23.51 1.26 14.40
CA LEU A 25 22.82 2.11 13.41
C LEU A 25 23.81 2.78 12.44
N THR A 26 25.10 2.51 12.60
CA THR A 26 26.15 3.06 11.73
C THR A 26 26.14 2.34 10.38
N GLY A 27 26.32 3.09 9.29
CA GLY A 27 26.29 2.54 7.94
C GLY A 27 24.90 2.46 7.30
N ILE A 28 23.82 2.84 8.01
CA ILE A 28 22.51 3.04 7.38
C ILE A 28 22.58 4.30 6.52
N SER A 29 22.36 4.14 5.22
CA SER A 29 22.48 5.23 4.26
C SER A 29 21.37 6.28 4.44
N LEU A 30 21.66 7.53 4.08
CA LEU A 30 20.66 8.60 4.12
C LEU A 30 19.40 8.27 3.28
N PRO A 31 19.50 7.69 2.07
CA PRO A 31 18.33 7.24 1.32
C PRO A 31 17.45 6.26 2.11
N ALA A 32 18.02 5.32 2.88
CA ALA A 32 17.23 4.39 3.67
C ALA A 32 16.40 5.10 4.75
N TRP A 33 16.98 6.10 5.44
CA TRP A 33 16.25 6.93 6.40
C TRP A 33 15.16 7.77 5.73
N LEU A 34 15.44 8.36 4.57
CA LEU A 34 14.46 9.13 3.81
C LEU A 34 13.31 8.24 3.31
N SER A 35 13.61 7.03 2.83
CA SER A 35 12.61 6.04 2.43
C SER A 35 11.73 5.63 3.62
N LEU A 36 12.31 5.40 4.80
CA LEU A 36 11.54 5.09 6.02
C LEU A 36 10.59 6.25 6.38
N GLY A 37 11.10 7.48 6.36
CA GLY A 37 10.29 8.68 6.62
C GLY A 37 9.16 8.85 5.59
N TYR A 38 9.47 8.66 4.30
CA TYR A 38 8.49 8.76 3.22
C TYR A 38 7.38 7.70 3.34
N VAL A 39 7.75 6.43 3.52
CA VAL A 39 6.79 5.32 3.60
C VAL A 39 5.91 5.46 4.84
N SER A 40 6.48 5.82 6.00
CA SER A 40 5.70 5.94 7.25
C SER A 40 4.81 7.18 7.29
N LEU A 41 5.34 8.36 6.96
CA LEU A 41 4.61 9.61 7.10
C LEU A 41 3.75 9.92 5.87
N PHE A 42 4.36 9.93 4.68
CA PHE A 42 3.63 10.35 3.49
C PHE A 42 2.71 9.24 2.98
N SER A 43 3.26 8.05 2.73
CA SER A 43 2.50 6.94 2.15
C SER A 43 1.46 6.37 3.11
N MET A 44 1.84 6.08 4.36
CA MET A 44 0.96 5.41 5.32
C MET A 44 0.05 6.33 6.14
N LEU A 45 0.41 7.59 6.41
CA LEU A 45 -0.38 8.47 7.27
C LEU A 45 -1.06 9.59 6.47
N ILE A 46 -0.27 10.46 5.83
CA ILE A 46 -0.77 11.64 5.12
C ILE A 46 -1.63 11.22 3.92
N GLY A 47 -1.22 10.18 3.18
CA GLY A 47 -1.98 9.62 2.07
C GLY A 47 -3.43 9.25 2.45
N PHE A 48 -3.65 8.77 3.67
CA PHE A 48 -4.99 8.45 4.15
C PHE A 48 -5.89 9.68 4.33
N VAL A 49 -5.32 10.85 4.61
CA VAL A 49 -6.11 12.10 4.68
C VAL A 49 -6.72 12.39 3.32
N PHE A 50 -5.91 12.36 2.26
CA PHE A 50 -6.39 12.54 0.88
C PHE A 50 -7.36 11.43 0.48
N TRP A 51 -7.08 10.19 0.86
CA TRP A 51 -7.94 9.05 0.58
C TRP A 51 -9.33 9.21 1.20
N TYR A 52 -9.42 9.55 2.49
CA TYR A 52 -10.70 9.76 3.16
C TYR A 52 -11.48 10.94 2.59
N ARG A 53 -10.79 12.03 2.23
CA ARG A 53 -11.45 13.15 1.53
C ARG A 53 -11.97 12.73 0.15
N GLY A 54 -11.18 11.95 -0.60
CA GLY A 54 -11.59 11.38 -1.88
C GLY A 54 -12.82 10.50 -1.76
N LEU A 55 -12.86 9.62 -0.75
CA LEU A 55 -14.03 8.78 -0.43
C LEU A 55 -15.26 9.63 -0.09
N ALA A 56 -15.10 10.69 0.69
CA ALA A 56 -16.19 11.58 1.06
C ALA A 56 -16.76 12.38 -0.12
N GLN A 57 -15.91 12.77 -1.08
CA GLN A 57 -16.31 13.57 -2.25
C GLN A 57 -16.81 12.71 -3.41
N GLY A 58 -16.11 11.62 -3.73
CA GLY A 58 -16.42 10.75 -4.87
C GLY A 58 -17.33 9.57 -4.55
N GLY A 59 -17.61 9.32 -3.26
CA GLY A 59 -18.37 8.16 -2.80
C GLY A 59 -17.55 6.86 -2.82
N ILE A 60 -17.85 5.97 -1.88
CA ILE A 60 -17.09 4.73 -1.65
C ILE A 60 -17.10 3.83 -2.90
N ALA A 61 -18.24 3.74 -3.60
CA ALA A 61 -18.38 2.84 -4.75
C ALA A 61 -17.49 3.24 -5.92
N ALA A 62 -17.43 4.53 -6.29
CA ALA A 62 -16.63 5.01 -7.42
C ALA A 62 -15.13 4.99 -7.08
N VAL A 63 -14.76 5.44 -5.88
CA VAL A 63 -13.36 5.42 -5.42
C VAL A 63 -12.85 3.98 -5.26
N GLY A 64 -13.70 3.04 -4.85
CA GLY A 64 -13.38 1.61 -4.85
C GLY A 64 -13.16 1.03 -6.26
N GLN A 65 -13.83 1.54 -7.30
CA GLN A 65 -13.51 1.14 -8.68
C GLN A 65 -12.14 1.67 -9.13
N LEU A 66 -11.76 2.89 -8.73
CA LEU A 66 -10.43 3.43 -9.03
C LEU A 66 -9.32 2.55 -8.43
N GLN A 67 -9.54 1.93 -7.26
CA GLN A 67 -8.60 0.97 -6.69
C GLN A 67 -8.40 -0.29 -7.52
N LEU A 68 -9.35 -0.68 -8.37
CA LEU A 68 -9.16 -1.81 -9.28
C LEU A 68 -8.08 -1.51 -10.34
N LEU A 69 -7.73 -0.24 -10.54
CA LEU A 69 -6.60 0.15 -11.39
C LEU A 69 -5.25 0.07 -10.68
N GLN A 70 -5.24 0.04 -9.34
CA GLN A 70 -4.02 0.04 -8.53
C GLN A 70 -3.06 -1.12 -8.86
N PRO A 71 -3.53 -2.37 -9.07
CA PRO A 71 -2.65 -3.47 -9.46
C PRO A 71 -1.90 -3.21 -10.78
N PHE A 72 -2.58 -2.63 -11.78
CA PHE A 72 -1.96 -2.31 -13.07
C PHE A 72 -0.92 -1.21 -12.94
N PHE A 73 -1.25 -0.13 -12.23
CA PHE A 73 -0.27 0.93 -11.96
C PHE A 73 0.89 0.42 -11.12
N GLY A 74 0.64 -0.47 -10.16
CA GLY A 74 1.69 -1.13 -9.37
C GLY A 74 2.67 -1.90 -10.26
N LEU A 75 2.17 -2.76 -11.15
CA LEU A 75 3.02 -3.50 -12.09
C LEU A 75 3.73 -2.58 -13.10
N ALA A 76 3.03 -1.57 -13.63
CA ALA A 76 3.59 -0.62 -14.58
C ALA A 76 4.72 0.22 -13.94
N LEU A 77 4.54 0.66 -12.70
CA LEU A 77 5.57 1.37 -11.94
C LEU A 77 6.73 0.44 -11.57
N ALA A 78 6.47 -0.82 -11.21
CA ALA A 78 7.54 -1.79 -10.96
C ALA A 78 8.40 -2.04 -12.22
N ALA A 79 7.77 -2.24 -13.38
CA ALA A 79 8.49 -2.38 -14.65
C ALA A 79 9.21 -1.10 -15.07
N GLY A 80 8.55 0.06 -14.97
CA GLY A 80 9.06 1.31 -15.51
C GLY A 80 10.10 1.99 -14.62
N LEU A 81 9.90 1.98 -13.30
CA LEU A 81 10.74 2.71 -12.35
C LEU A 81 11.77 1.81 -11.66
N LEU A 82 11.38 0.57 -11.32
CA LEU A 82 12.25 -0.39 -10.64
C LEU A 82 12.92 -1.37 -11.61
N HIS A 83 12.56 -1.32 -12.90
CA HIS A 83 13.04 -2.23 -13.94
C HIS A 83 12.80 -3.72 -13.61
N GLU A 84 11.76 -4.02 -12.84
CA GLU A 84 11.40 -5.39 -12.51
C GLU A 84 10.76 -6.11 -13.71
N GLN A 85 11.06 -7.40 -13.84
CA GLN A 85 10.44 -8.22 -14.88
C GLN A 85 8.99 -8.53 -14.53
N VAL A 86 8.07 -7.81 -15.16
CA VAL A 86 6.64 -8.14 -15.08
C VAL A 86 6.36 -9.35 -15.94
N SER A 87 6.23 -10.50 -15.29
CA SER A 87 5.91 -11.75 -15.99
C SER A 87 4.48 -11.74 -16.49
N LEU A 88 4.24 -12.50 -17.56
CA LEU A 88 2.89 -12.69 -18.10
C LEU A 88 1.95 -13.30 -17.05
N GLY A 89 2.48 -14.11 -16.12
CA GLY A 89 1.75 -14.65 -14.97
C GLY A 89 1.25 -13.59 -14.01
N MET A 90 2.04 -12.55 -13.69
CA MET A 90 1.62 -11.45 -12.81
C MET A 90 0.44 -10.68 -13.40
N VAL A 91 0.47 -10.44 -14.71
CA VAL A 91 -0.61 -9.77 -15.44
C VAL A 91 -1.87 -10.64 -15.46
N LEU A 92 -1.74 -11.94 -15.77
CA LEU A 92 -2.87 -12.87 -15.78
C LEU A 92 -3.55 -12.99 -14.42
N VAL A 93 -2.78 -13.12 -13.34
CA VAL A 93 -3.33 -13.17 -11.97
C VAL A 93 -4.03 -11.87 -11.62
N THR A 94 -3.44 -10.73 -11.99
CA THR A 94 -4.05 -9.41 -11.78
C THR A 94 -5.41 -9.29 -12.48
N VAL A 95 -5.48 -9.67 -13.75
CA VAL A 95 -6.73 -9.68 -14.52
C VAL A 95 -7.75 -10.67 -13.94
N ALA A 96 -7.30 -11.85 -13.52
CA ALA A 96 -8.16 -12.87 -12.90
C ALA A 96 -8.78 -12.38 -11.59
N VAL A 97 -7.99 -11.78 -10.69
CA VAL A 97 -8.48 -11.21 -9.43
C VAL A 97 -9.53 -10.13 -9.69
N ILE A 98 -9.28 -9.25 -10.67
CA ILE A 98 -10.24 -8.21 -11.04
C ILE A 98 -11.53 -8.82 -11.61
N GLY A 99 -11.41 -9.86 -12.45
CA GLY A 99 -12.55 -10.63 -12.95
C GLY A 99 -13.38 -11.25 -11.82
N CYS A 100 -12.72 -11.84 -10.80
CA CYS A 100 -13.39 -12.37 -9.61
C CYS A 100 -14.12 -11.28 -8.82
N VAL A 101 -13.48 -10.12 -8.59
CA VAL A 101 -14.09 -9.00 -7.88
C VAL A 101 -15.28 -8.42 -8.65
N ALA A 102 -15.15 -8.27 -9.98
CA ALA A 102 -16.23 -7.81 -10.84
C ALA A 102 -17.41 -8.80 -10.84
N GLY A 103 -17.14 -10.10 -10.96
CA GLY A 103 -18.14 -11.16 -10.86
C GLY A 103 -18.84 -11.14 -9.50
N ALA A 104 -18.09 -11.15 -8.40
CA ALA A 104 -18.64 -11.09 -7.05
C ALA A 104 -19.54 -9.86 -6.85
N LYS A 105 -19.14 -8.70 -7.35
CA LYS A 105 -19.95 -7.48 -7.33
C LYS A 105 -21.24 -7.60 -8.16
N GLN A 106 -21.21 -8.32 -9.28
CA GLN A 106 -22.38 -8.55 -10.13
C GLN A 106 -23.39 -9.50 -9.47
N PHE A 107 -22.93 -10.54 -8.75
CA PHE A 107 -23.78 -11.51 -8.06
C PHE A 107 -24.20 -11.10 -6.64
N ALA A 108 -23.61 -10.05 -6.07
CA ALA A 108 -24.00 -9.47 -4.78
C ALA A 108 -25.13 -8.43 -4.90
N ARG A 109 -25.63 -8.18 -6.12
CA ARG A 109 -26.87 -7.42 -6.39
C ARG A 109 -28.06 -8.37 -6.43
#